data_AF-A0AAV4A5E9-F1
#
_entry.id   AF-A0AAV4A5E9-F1
#
_cell.length_a   1.000
_cell.length_b   1.000
_cell.length_c   1.000
_cell.angle_alpha   90.00
_cell.angle_beta   90.00
_cell.angle_gamma   90.00
#
_symmetry.space_group_name_H-M   'P 1'
#
loop_
_entity.id
_entity.type
_entity.pdbx_description
1 polymer ?
#
loop_
_entity_poly.entity_id
_entity_poly.type
_entity_poly.pdbx_seq_one_letter_code
_entity_poly.pdbx_strand_id
1 'polypeptide(L)'
;MSDSTHRWSALTTSLVGQCCVMVLWTLLVMTSSGEAVVSSNDCLPGWLKAPSSGTCVRFFEYYPHRKSWHDARAACQQHGGDLVTIRDARMNAFLATACKILDINKESGFVATYTNWARGQPNNWKFHLTNEGQDCAELWIDKWNDELCSLRQAFICERPPRSAAPGECEPEWFKNPSSGTCKRWYAERKSWKDAKAFCRQQGGDLVTILDGQTNKIVDGKKN
;
A
#
# COMPACT_ATOMS: atom_id res chain seq x y z
N MET A 1 57.47 22.96 14.75
CA MET A 1 57.67 21.70 14.02
C MET A 1 57.03 20.58 14.82
N SER A 2 55.84 20.17 14.42
CA SER A 2 55.34 18.79 14.29
C SER A 2 53.82 18.81 14.46
N ASP A 3 53.18 18.60 13.33
CA ASP A 3 51.75 18.59 13.11
C ASP A 3 51.20 17.19 13.44
N SER A 4 50.04 17.18 14.09
CA SER A 4 49.32 16.01 14.56
C SER A 4 48.64 15.28 13.41
N THR A 5 49.07 14.06 13.11
CA THR A 5 48.42 13.18 12.12
C THR A 5 47.60 12.10 12.82
N HIS A 6 46.33 12.38 13.08
CA HIS A 6 45.33 11.34 13.33
C HIS A 6 44.84 10.77 11.99
N ARG A 7 45.35 9.58 11.65
CA ARG A 7 44.82 8.74 10.57
C ARG A 7 43.41 8.27 10.95
N TRP A 8 42.41 8.67 10.18
CA TRP A 8 41.11 8.00 10.18
C TRP A 8 41.17 6.81 9.23
N SER A 9 41.19 5.60 9.80
CA SER A 9 40.93 4.37 9.06
C SER A 9 39.47 4.34 8.65
N ALA A 10 39.21 4.48 7.35
CA ALA A 10 37.90 4.25 6.77
C ALA A 10 37.52 2.77 6.95
N LEU A 11 36.56 2.51 7.83
CA LEU A 11 35.88 1.21 7.88
C LEU A 11 34.92 1.16 6.69
N THR A 12 35.21 0.28 5.73
CA THR A 12 34.31 -0.06 4.63
C THR A 12 33.15 -0.89 5.17
N THR A 13 32.08 -0.24 5.61
CA THR A 13 30.81 -0.91 5.86
C THR A 13 30.07 -1.07 4.53
N SER A 14 29.81 -2.33 4.18
CA SER A 14 29.01 -2.73 3.03
C SER A 14 27.62 -2.08 3.10
N LEU A 15 27.32 -1.19 2.16
CA LEU A 15 26.04 -0.48 2.03
C LEU A 15 25.03 -1.34 1.28
N VAL A 16 24.58 -2.43 1.89
CA VAL A 16 23.45 -3.22 1.39
C VAL A 16 22.18 -2.77 2.15
N GLY A 17 21.25 -2.11 1.45
CA GLY A 17 19.87 -1.90 1.91
C GLY A 17 19.69 -0.91 3.06
N GLN A 18 19.81 0.38 2.77
CA GLN A 18 19.69 1.47 3.74
C GLN A 18 18.23 1.85 4.10
N CYS A 19 17.33 0.86 4.17
CA CYS A 19 15.91 1.04 4.52
C CYS A 19 15.56 0.56 5.95
N CYS A 20 16.54 0.11 6.74
CA CYS A 20 16.27 -0.56 8.03
C CYS A 20 16.53 0.25 9.30
N VAL A 21 16.89 1.54 9.24
CA VAL A 21 17.19 2.29 10.47
C VAL A 21 16.36 3.55 10.57
N MET A 22 15.75 3.72 11.75
CA MET A 22 15.02 4.87 12.30
C MET A 22 13.48 4.76 12.31
N VAL A 23 12.96 4.19 13.41
CA VAL A 23 11.66 4.55 13.98
C VAL A 23 11.91 5.06 15.39
N LEU A 24 11.88 6.38 15.59
CA LEU A 24 11.59 6.97 16.89
C LEU A 24 10.36 7.86 16.75
N TRP A 25 9.44 7.62 17.66
CA TRP A 25 8.07 8.10 17.70
C TRP A 25 8.00 9.63 17.71
N THR A 26 7.19 10.22 16.83
CA THR A 26 6.64 11.56 17.06
C THR A 26 5.23 11.42 17.62
N LEU A 27 5.08 11.76 18.91
CA LEU A 27 3.78 11.94 19.56
C LEU A 27 2.92 12.95 18.79
N LEU A 28 1.67 12.58 18.55
CA LEU A 28 0.63 13.44 18.05
C LEU A 28 0.35 14.55 19.07
N VAL A 29 0.59 15.81 18.72
CA VAL A 29 0.01 16.94 19.46
C VAL A 29 -1.42 17.12 18.94
N MET A 30 -2.40 16.68 19.73
CA MET A 30 -3.81 17.01 19.50
C MET A 30 -3.98 18.51 19.78
N THR A 31 -4.32 19.30 18.76
CA THR A 31 -4.95 20.61 18.99
C THR A 31 -6.37 20.56 18.46
N SER A 32 -7.33 20.79 19.38
CA SER A 32 -8.74 20.87 19.06
C SER A 32 -9.08 22.28 18.59
N SER A 33 -9.59 22.39 17.38
CA SER A 33 -10.59 23.40 17.05
C SER A 33 -11.58 22.76 16.09
N GLY A 34 -12.83 22.72 16.54
CA GLY A 34 -13.93 22.14 15.80
C GLY A 34 -14.27 23.02 14.62
N GLU A 35 -14.18 22.43 13.44
CA GLU A 35 -14.98 22.79 12.27
C GLU A 35 -15.75 21.54 11.86
N ALA A 36 -17.01 21.73 11.47
CA ALA A 36 -17.96 20.66 11.23
C ALA A 36 -17.39 19.61 10.25
N VAL A 37 -17.03 18.43 10.76
CA VAL A 37 -16.61 17.31 9.92
C VAL A 37 -17.85 16.82 9.18
N VAL A 38 -17.95 17.17 7.91
CA VAL A 38 -18.87 16.53 6.96
C VAL A 38 -18.62 15.02 7.06
N SER A 39 -19.55 14.29 7.69
CA SER A 39 -19.54 12.83 7.67
C SER A 39 -19.65 12.37 6.21
N SER A 40 -18.61 11.74 5.68
CA SER A 40 -18.74 10.97 4.45
C SER A 40 -17.86 9.71 4.54
N ASN A 41 -18.53 8.57 4.54
CA ASN A 41 -17.97 7.22 4.49
C ASN A 41 -17.29 6.91 3.14
N ASP A 42 -16.57 7.87 2.56
CA ASP A 42 -15.98 7.75 1.22
C ASP A 42 -14.89 6.67 1.17
N CYS A 43 -14.14 6.50 2.27
CA CYS A 43 -13.11 5.49 2.39
C CYS A 43 -13.52 4.40 3.39
N LEU A 44 -13.06 3.18 3.13
CA LEU A 44 -13.24 2.05 4.04
C LEU A 44 -12.49 2.29 5.37
N PRO A 45 -12.94 1.67 6.48
CA PRO A 45 -12.19 1.73 7.74
C PRO A 45 -10.73 1.31 7.55
N GLY A 46 -9.81 2.14 8.06
CA GLY A 46 -8.36 1.93 7.90
C GLY A 46 -7.79 2.39 6.55
N TRP A 47 -8.56 3.09 5.74
CA TRP A 47 -8.10 3.79 4.53
C TRP A 47 -8.21 5.31 4.73
N LEU A 48 -7.23 6.04 4.21
CA LEU A 48 -7.15 7.50 4.28
C LEU A 48 -7.44 8.11 2.92
N LYS A 49 -8.17 9.23 2.87
CA LYS A 49 -8.41 9.95 1.62
C LYS A 49 -7.13 10.68 1.20
N ALA A 50 -6.57 10.32 0.04
CA ALA A 50 -5.39 10.93 -0.53
C ALA A 50 -5.70 12.36 -1.01
N PRO A 51 -4.78 13.31 -0.80
CA PRO A 51 -4.94 14.66 -1.31
C PRO A 51 -4.86 14.68 -2.84
N SER A 52 -5.50 15.68 -3.44
CA SER A 52 -5.56 15.94 -4.89
C SER A 52 -6.32 14.92 -5.75
N SER A 53 -6.08 13.62 -5.59
CA SER A 53 -6.80 12.57 -6.33
C SER A 53 -8.18 12.26 -5.74
N GLY A 54 -8.35 12.47 -4.43
CA GLY A 54 -9.55 12.07 -3.70
C GLY A 54 -9.72 10.56 -3.55
N THR A 55 -8.75 9.75 -4.00
CA THR A 55 -8.71 8.29 -3.84
C THR A 55 -8.47 7.90 -2.39
N CYS A 56 -8.66 6.63 -2.06
CA CYS A 56 -8.40 6.09 -0.74
C CYS A 56 -7.09 5.30 -0.75
N VAL A 57 -6.19 5.58 0.20
CA VAL A 57 -4.92 4.86 0.35
C VAL A 57 -4.81 4.13 1.68
N ARG A 58 -4.02 3.06 1.70
CA ARG A 58 -3.75 2.27 2.90
C ARG A 58 -2.30 1.83 2.97
N PHE A 59 -1.72 2.01 4.15
CA PHE A 59 -0.32 1.74 4.42
C PHE A 59 -0.12 0.33 5.00
N PHE A 60 0.85 -0.41 4.47
CA PHE A 60 1.27 -1.73 4.94
C PHE A 60 2.76 -1.70 5.30
N GLU A 61 3.08 -1.13 6.47
CA GLU A 61 4.46 -0.76 6.82
C GLU A 61 5.22 -1.80 7.65
N TYR A 62 4.49 -2.54 8.48
CA TYR A 62 5.06 -3.41 9.51
C TYR A 62 5.14 -4.87 9.08
N TYR A 63 6.10 -5.61 9.64
CA TYR A 63 6.14 -7.06 9.52
C TYR A 63 4.85 -7.69 10.09
N PRO A 64 4.29 -8.76 9.50
CA PRO A 64 4.79 -9.55 8.36
C PRO A 64 4.35 -9.05 6.99
N HIS A 65 3.82 -7.82 6.88
CA HIS A 65 3.18 -7.37 5.64
C HIS A 65 4.16 -7.05 4.52
N ARG A 66 5.45 -6.83 4.78
CA ARG A 66 6.42 -6.48 3.74
C ARG A 66 6.47 -7.52 2.61
N LYS A 67 6.44 -7.04 1.37
CA LYS A 67 6.23 -7.84 0.15
C LYS A 67 7.17 -7.36 -0.96
N SER A 68 7.49 -8.24 -1.90
CA SER A 68 8.10 -7.84 -3.18
C SER A 68 7.09 -7.01 -3.98
N TRP A 69 7.53 -6.36 -5.06
CA TRP A 69 6.64 -5.56 -5.90
C TRP A 69 5.43 -6.37 -6.40
N HIS A 70 5.67 -7.56 -6.98
CA HIS A 70 4.60 -8.43 -7.48
C HIS A 70 3.64 -8.88 -6.37
N ASP A 71 4.17 -9.29 -5.21
CA ASP A 71 3.34 -9.70 -4.06
C ASP A 71 2.51 -8.52 -3.53
N ALA A 72 3.08 -7.31 -3.49
CA ALA A 72 2.44 -6.10 -2.98
C ALA A 72 1.32 -5.64 -3.91
N ARG A 73 1.57 -5.64 -5.23
CA ARG A 73 0.56 -5.39 -6.26
C ARG A 73 -0.61 -6.35 -6.16
N ALA A 74 -0.34 -7.66 -6.11
CA ALA A 74 -1.38 -8.67 -5.94
C ALA A 74 -2.20 -8.44 -4.66
N ALA A 75 -1.55 -8.05 -3.55
CA ALA A 75 -2.25 -7.71 -2.31
C ALA A 75 -3.16 -6.47 -2.45
N CYS A 76 -2.73 -5.43 -3.16
CA CYS A 76 -3.56 -4.26 -3.41
C CYS A 76 -4.74 -4.55 -4.32
N GLN A 77 -4.55 -5.38 -5.34
CA GLN A 77 -5.62 -5.89 -6.21
C GLN A 77 -6.66 -6.69 -5.42
N GLN A 78 -6.23 -7.53 -4.47
CA GLN A 78 -7.15 -8.21 -3.55
C GLN A 78 -7.96 -7.27 -2.66
N HIS A 79 -7.50 -6.03 -2.46
CA HIS A 79 -8.19 -4.98 -1.73
C HIS A 79 -9.02 -4.05 -2.65
N GLY A 80 -9.23 -4.42 -3.92
CA GLY A 80 -10.04 -3.65 -4.87
C GLY A 80 -9.36 -2.36 -5.35
N GLY A 81 -8.03 -2.35 -5.34
CA GLY A 81 -7.19 -1.24 -5.79
C GLY A 81 -5.96 -1.72 -6.56
N ASP A 82 -4.92 -0.92 -6.59
CA ASP A 82 -3.59 -1.30 -7.06
C ASP A 82 -2.53 -0.65 -6.14
N LEU A 83 -1.25 -0.87 -6.40
CA LEU A 83 -0.17 -0.12 -5.75
C LEU A 83 -0.36 1.38 -6.00
N VAL A 84 0.11 2.21 -5.08
CA VAL A 84 -0.07 3.65 -5.16
C VAL A 84 0.69 4.25 -6.36
N THR A 85 0.03 5.17 -7.05
CA THR A 85 0.65 6.02 -8.07
C THR A 85 0.70 7.46 -7.57
N ILE A 86 1.86 8.10 -7.63
CA ILE A 86 2.01 9.48 -7.17
C ILE A 86 1.80 10.42 -8.35
N ARG A 87 0.72 11.22 -8.30
CA ARG A 87 0.29 12.05 -9.43
C ARG A 87 0.72 13.51 -9.34
N ASP A 88 1.13 13.97 -8.16
CA ASP A 88 1.60 15.33 -7.94
C ASP A 88 2.46 15.44 -6.66
N ALA A 89 3.01 16.64 -6.45
CA ALA A 89 3.86 16.95 -5.30
C ALA A 89 3.11 16.90 -3.95
N ARG A 90 1.80 17.17 -3.93
CA ARG A 90 1.01 17.15 -2.71
C ARG A 90 0.79 15.70 -2.25
N MET A 91 0.50 14.80 -3.18
CA MET A 91 0.44 13.37 -2.94
C MET A 91 1.81 12.82 -2.54
N ASN A 92 2.90 13.24 -3.20
CA ASN A 92 4.25 12.84 -2.81
C ASN A 92 4.55 13.22 -1.35
N ALA A 93 4.30 14.48 -0.97
CA ALA A 93 4.53 14.96 0.38
C ALA A 93 3.65 14.25 1.43
N PHE A 94 2.41 13.90 1.07
CA PHE A 94 1.50 13.17 1.95
C PHE A 94 1.95 11.72 2.22
N LEU A 95 2.55 11.07 1.22
CA LEU A 95 3.03 9.70 1.34
C LEU A 95 4.49 9.63 1.82
N ALA A 96 5.20 10.76 1.83
CA ALA A 96 6.61 10.89 2.18
C ALA A 96 6.88 10.33 3.58
N THR A 97 7.45 9.14 3.59
CA THR A 97 7.80 8.32 4.76
C THR A 97 8.95 7.41 4.35
N ALA A 98 9.48 6.60 5.27
CA ALA A 98 10.52 5.62 4.93
C ALA A 98 10.09 4.66 3.80
N CYS A 99 11.05 4.09 3.08
CA CYS A 99 10.95 3.25 1.86
C CYS A 99 9.59 2.56 1.62
N LYS A 100 8.88 2.95 0.55
CA LYS A 100 7.60 2.35 0.11
C LYS A 100 7.60 2.00 -1.37
N ILE A 101 7.07 0.84 -1.75
CA ILE A 101 6.92 0.43 -3.15
C ILE A 101 5.91 1.33 -3.89
N LEU A 102 6.25 1.75 -5.12
CA LEU A 102 5.42 2.52 -6.04
C LEU A 102 4.97 1.69 -7.26
N ASP A 103 3.83 2.05 -7.84
CA ASP A 103 3.35 1.43 -9.08
C ASP A 103 3.88 2.13 -10.35
N ILE A 104 5.20 2.07 -10.59
CA ILE A 104 5.80 2.64 -11.81
C ILE A 104 6.48 1.60 -12.71
N ASN A 105 6.35 0.31 -12.38
CA ASN A 105 6.90 -0.75 -13.20
C ASN A 105 6.13 -0.83 -14.53
N LYS A 106 6.84 -1.01 -15.63
CA LYS A 106 6.25 -1.11 -16.97
C LYS A 106 5.19 -2.21 -17.10
N GLU A 107 5.30 -3.29 -16.33
CA GLU A 107 4.33 -4.40 -16.26
C GLU A 107 2.96 -3.96 -15.72
N SER A 108 2.84 -2.80 -15.06
CA SER A 108 1.55 -2.27 -14.66
C SER A 108 0.78 -1.55 -15.74
N GLY A 109 1.45 -1.16 -16.83
CA GLY A 109 0.87 -0.32 -17.87
C GLY A 109 0.66 1.13 -17.40
N PHE A 110 1.09 1.49 -16.18
CA PHE A 110 1.05 2.87 -15.70
C PHE A 110 2.14 3.71 -16.37
N VAL A 111 1.77 4.93 -16.78
CA VAL A 111 2.70 5.94 -17.30
C VAL A 111 2.70 7.12 -16.33
N ALA A 112 3.84 7.34 -15.66
CA ALA A 112 3.97 8.41 -14.68
C ALA A 112 3.91 9.79 -15.35
N THR A 113 2.92 10.60 -14.96
CA THR A 113 2.78 12.01 -15.40
C THR A 113 3.49 12.99 -14.47
N TYR A 114 3.84 12.54 -13.28
CA TYR A 114 4.64 13.24 -12.28
C TYR A 114 5.78 12.34 -11.88
N THR A 115 6.95 12.91 -11.64
CA THR A 115 8.12 12.19 -11.13
C THR A 115 8.85 13.03 -10.10
N ASN A 116 9.45 12.37 -9.10
CA ASN A 116 10.23 13.03 -8.07
C ASN A 116 11.49 12.23 -7.74
N TRP A 117 12.21 11.80 -8.78
CA TRP A 117 13.44 11.05 -8.69
C TRP A 117 14.50 11.75 -7.84
N ALA A 118 15.22 10.98 -7.04
CA ALA A 118 16.41 11.46 -6.36
C ALA A 118 17.49 11.84 -7.38
N ARG A 119 18.43 12.68 -6.97
CA ARG A 119 19.53 13.09 -7.84
C ARG A 119 20.32 11.85 -8.29
N GLY A 120 20.40 11.66 -9.60
CA GLY A 120 21.10 10.53 -10.20
C GLY A 120 20.23 9.30 -10.43
N GLN A 121 18.93 9.36 -10.13
CA GLN A 121 17.98 8.28 -10.41
C GLN A 121 17.09 8.56 -11.63
N PRO A 122 16.57 7.51 -12.30
CA PRO A 122 16.87 6.08 -12.09
C PRO A 122 18.27 5.69 -12.61
N ASN A 123 19.00 4.81 -11.92
CA ASN A 123 20.40 4.47 -12.23
C ASN A 123 20.67 3.00 -12.55
N ASN A 124 19.70 2.12 -12.32
CA ASN A 124 19.82 0.68 -12.49
C ASN A 124 21.10 0.11 -11.88
N TRP A 125 21.33 0.41 -10.61
CA TRP A 125 22.58 0.19 -9.90
C TRP A 125 23.01 -1.29 -9.88
N LYS A 126 24.06 -1.62 -10.64
CA LYS A 126 24.50 -3.01 -10.87
C LYS A 126 25.36 -3.66 -9.77
N PHE A 127 25.65 -2.96 -8.68
CA PHE A 127 26.50 -3.51 -7.61
C PHE A 127 25.71 -4.24 -6.52
N HIS A 128 24.41 -4.44 -6.69
CA HIS A 128 23.69 -5.45 -5.93
C HIS A 128 24.19 -6.86 -6.32
N LEU A 129 24.25 -7.79 -5.36
CA LEU A 129 24.74 -9.16 -5.57
C LEU A 129 23.79 -10.06 -6.41
N THR A 130 22.93 -9.43 -7.22
CA THR A 130 21.94 -10.09 -8.08
C THR A 130 22.17 -9.68 -9.53
N ASN A 131 21.68 -10.49 -10.47
CA ASN A 131 21.69 -10.16 -11.91
C ASN A 131 20.41 -9.45 -12.35
N GLU A 132 19.58 -9.00 -11.41
CA GLU A 132 18.29 -8.35 -11.69
C GLU A 132 18.50 -6.89 -12.16
N GLY A 133 17.50 -6.31 -12.82
CA GLY A 133 17.44 -4.86 -13.03
C GLY A 133 16.68 -4.18 -11.90
N GLN A 134 16.89 -2.88 -11.69
CA GLN A 134 16.04 -2.07 -10.82
C GLN A 134 14.88 -1.50 -11.64
N ASP A 135 13.93 -2.36 -12.02
CA ASP A 135 12.79 -1.98 -12.87
C ASP A 135 11.55 -1.54 -12.07
N CYS A 136 11.62 -1.64 -10.74
CA CYS A 136 10.61 -1.14 -9.81
C CYS A 136 11.11 0.17 -9.17
N ALA A 137 10.25 0.89 -8.46
CA ALA A 137 10.71 2.01 -7.66
C ALA A 137 10.10 2.04 -6.28
N GLU A 138 10.81 2.77 -5.43
CA GLU A 138 10.42 3.09 -4.09
C GLU A 138 10.37 4.61 -3.88
N LEU A 139 9.51 5.03 -2.96
CA LEU A 139 9.60 6.32 -2.30
C LEU A 139 10.62 6.21 -1.16
N TRP A 140 11.85 6.66 -1.43
CA TRP A 140 12.94 6.75 -0.47
C TRP A 140 12.87 8.10 0.26
N ILE A 141 12.24 8.09 1.45
CA ILE A 141 11.98 9.26 2.31
C ILE A 141 10.98 10.22 1.64
N ASP A 142 11.44 11.04 0.70
CA ASP A 142 10.63 12.01 -0.05
C ASP A 142 10.91 11.97 -1.56
N LYS A 143 11.94 11.25 -2.00
CA LYS A 143 12.36 11.12 -3.41
C LYS A 143 12.21 9.69 -3.92
N TRP A 144 12.20 9.52 -5.23
CA TRP A 144 12.07 8.20 -5.83
C TRP A 144 13.43 7.61 -6.13
N ASN A 145 13.56 6.31 -5.90
CA ASN A 145 14.72 5.51 -6.19
C ASN A 145 14.25 4.28 -6.97
N ASP A 146 14.93 3.93 -8.07
CA ASP A 146 14.67 2.67 -8.72
C ASP A 146 15.29 1.56 -7.87
N GLU A 147 14.57 0.44 -7.75
CA GLU A 147 14.95 -0.63 -6.86
C GLU A 147 14.57 -2.00 -7.43
N LEU A 148 15.23 -3.04 -6.91
CA LEU A 148 14.95 -4.43 -7.20
C LEU A 148 13.49 -4.76 -6.89
N CYS A 149 12.78 -5.33 -7.86
CA CYS A 149 11.40 -5.75 -7.68
C CYS A 149 11.26 -6.87 -6.65
N SER A 150 12.32 -7.67 -6.49
CA SER A 150 12.41 -8.75 -5.50
C SER A 150 12.56 -8.27 -4.05
N LEU A 151 12.95 -7.01 -3.82
CA LEU A 151 13.17 -6.49 -2.47
C LEU A 151 11.84 -6.41 -1.70
N ARG A 152 11.80 -7.05 -0.51
CA ARG A 152 10.59 -7.06 0.33
C ARG A 152 10.49 -5.80 1.17
N GLN A 153 9.56 -4.93 0.81
CA GLN A 153 9.41 -3.61 1.42
C GLN A 153 7.99 -3.34 1.90
N ALA A 154 7.84 -2.24 2.63
CA ALA A 154 6.54 -1.67 2.91
C ALA A 154 5.91 -1.14 1.61
N PHE A 155 4.58 -1.09 1.55
CA PHE A 155 3.86 -0.67 0.35
C PHE A 155 2.57 0.07 0.73
N ILE A 156 2.02 0.77 -0.25
CA ILE A 156 0.78 1.53 -0.10
C ILE A 156 -0.16 1.09 -1.21
N CYS A 157 -1.37 0.70 -0.84
CA CYS A 157 -2.42 0.45 -1.80
C CYS A 157 -3.24 1.71 -2.02
N GLU A 158 -3.70 1.90 -3.25
CA GLU A 158 -4.61 2.95 -3.64
C GLU A 158 -5.86 2.36 -4.28
N ARG A 159 -7.03 2.90 -3.96
CA ARG A 159 -8.30 2.50 -4.56
C ARG A 159 -9.24 3.68 -4.75
N PRO A 160 -10.23 3.58 -5.66
CA PRO A 160 -11.30 4.56 -5.74
C PRO A 160 -12.06 4.68 -4.41
N PRO A 161 -12.67 5.84 -4.11
CA PRO A 161 -13.67 5.96 -3.05
C PRO A 161 -14.79 4.94 -3.24
N ARG A 162 -15.50 4.63 -2.16
CA ARG A 162 -16.75 3.86 -2.24
C ARG A 162 -17.65 4.50 -3.30
N SER A 163 -18.09 3.69 -4.25
CA SER A 163 -19.00 4.13 -5.29
C SER A 163 -20.24 4.72 -4.62
N ALA A 164 -20.48 6.01 -4.83
CA ALA A 164 -21.61 6.72 -4.23
C ALA A 164 -22.98 6.28 -4.77
N ALA A 165 -23.04 5.29 -5.67
CA ALA A 165 -24.28 4.72 -6.18
C ALA A 165 -24.96 3.92 -5.06
N PRO A 166 -26.08 4.42 -4.49
CA PRO A 166 -26.73 3.76 -3.39
C PRO A 166 -27.21 2.38 -3.84
N GLY A 167 -26.72 1.33 -3.16
CA GLY A 167 -27.16 -0.04 -3.40
C GLY A 167 -26.38 -0.81 -4.47
N GLU A 168 -25.28 -0.28 -5.04
CA GLU A 168 -24.36 -1.07 -5.87
C GLU A 168 -23.21 -1.67 -5.06
N CYS A 169 -22.76 -2.87 -5.45
CA CYS A 169 -21.63 -3.53 -4.80
C CYS A 169 -20.30 -3.09 -5.41
N GLU A 170 -19.26 -3.02 -4.59
CA GLU A 170 -17.89 -2.76 -5.07
C GLU A 170 -17.45 -3.85 -6.09
N PRO A 171 -16.49 -3.55 -6.99
CA PRO A 171 -15.96 -4.55 -7.92
C PRO A 171 -15.56 -5.86 -7.23
N GLU A 172 -15.90 -6.97 -7.88
CA GLU A 172 -15.73 -8.35 -7.39
C GLU A 172 -16.52 -8.73 -6.12
N TRP A 173 -17.43 -7.88 -5.64
CA TRP A 173 -18.42 -8.26 -4.64
C TRP A 173 -19.72 -8.74 -5.33
N PHE A 174 -20.22 -9.89 -4.89
CA PHE A 174 -21.45 -10.49 -5.37
C PHE A 174 -22.66 -9.88 -4.64
N LYS A 175 -23.47 -9.10 -5.37
CA LYS A 175 -24.75 -8.58 -4.88
C LYS A 175 -25.73 -9.73 -4.69
N ASN A 176 -26.42 -9.79 -3.55
CA ASN A 176 -27.59 -10.63 -3.37
C ASN A 176 -28.83 -9.84 -3.84
N PRO A 177 -29.51 -10.27 -4.93
CA PRO A 177 -30.69 -9.58 -5.44
C PRO A 177 -31.84 -9.42 -4.44
N SER A 178 -32.05 -10.40 -3.55
CA SER A 178 -33.14 -10.38 -2.57
C SER A 178 -32.94 -9.38 -1.41
N SER A 179 -31.72 -9.26 -0.89
CA SER A 179 -31.41 -8.44 0.29
C SER A 179 -30.61 -7.18 -0.01
N GLY A 180 -30.09 -7.05 -1.23
CA GLY A 180 -29.17 -5.97 -1.62
C GLY A 180 -27.78 -6.07 -0.98
N THR A 181 -27.51 -7.08 -0.15
CA THR A 181 -26.23 -7.19 0.58
C THR A 181 -25.13 -7.83 -0.27
N CYS A 182 -23.91 -7.31 -0.16
CA CYS A 182 -22.74 -7.68 -0.96
C CYS A 182 -21.88 -8.76 -0.28
N LYS A 183 -21.43 -9.77 -1.02
CA LYS A 183 -20.59 -10.88 -0.51
C LYS A 183 -19.27 -10.93 -1.27
N ARG A 184 -18.17 -11.19 -0.57
CA ARG A 184 -16.86 -11.40 -1.18
C ARG A 184 -16.20 -12.65 -0.62
N TRP A 185 -15.59 -13.42 -1.51
CA TRP A 185 -14.83 -14.62 -1.18
C TRP A 185 -13.34 -14.30 -1.20
N TYR A 186 -12.60 -14.89 -0.27
CA TYR A 186 -11.14 -14.81 -0.21
C TYR A 186 -10.57 -16.23 -0.17
N ALA A 187 -9.70 -16.56 -1.11
CA ALA A 187 -9.12 -17.91 -1.22
C ALA A 187 -8.05 -18.21 -0.15
N GLU A 188 -7.47 -17.17 0.46
CA GLU A 188 -6.46 -17.32 1.50
C GLU A 188 -7.05 -17.95 2.76
N ARG A 189 -6.48 -19.08 3.21
CA ARG A 189 -6.91 -19.77 4.43
C ARG A 189 -6.49 -18.97 5.67
N LYS A 190 -7.42 -18.76 6.59
CA LYS A 190 -7.20 -18.07 7.86
C LYS A 190 -7.90 -18.81 9.00
N SER A 191 -7.45 -18.60 10.24
CA SER A 191 -8.22 -19.05 11.41
C SER A 191 -9.56 -18.32 11.45
N TRP A 192 -10.57 -18.87 12.15
CA TRP A 192 -11.88 -18.21 12.26
C TRP A 192 -11.76 -16.78 12.82
N LYS A 193 -10.90 -16.60 13.84
CA LYS A 193 -10.67 -15.30 14.48
C LYS A 193 -10.05 -14.30 13.49
N ASP A 194 -9.05 -14.74 12.74
CA ASP A 194 -8.34 -13.89 11.78
C ASP A 194 -9.22 -13.57 10.56
N ALA A 195 -10.00 -14.54 10.08
CA ALA A 195 -10.98 -14.32 9.01
C ALA A 195 -12.03 -13.29 9.40
N LYS A 196 -12.55 -13.37 10.64
CA LYS A 196 -13.51 -12.38 11.16
C LYS A 196 -12.91 -11.00 11.29
N ALA A 197 -11.72 -10.88 11.86
CA ALA A 197 -11.01 -9.61 11.97
C ALA A 197 -10.74 -9.02 10.57
N PHE A 198 -10.34 -9.85 9.62
CA PHE A 198 -10.09 -9.47 8.24
C PHE A 198 -11.35 -8.95 7.54
N CYS A 199 -12.48 -9.66 7.58
CA CYS A 199 -13.73 -9.20 6.95
C CYS A 199 -14.21 -7.86 7.51
N ARG A 200 -14.05 -7.64 8.82
CA ARG A 200 -14.34 -6.34 9.48
C ARG A 200 -13.43 -5.23 9.00
N GLN A 201 -12.16 -5.54 8.78
CA GLN A 201 -11.18 -4.62 8.22
C GLN A 201 -11.48 -4.24 6.75
N GLN A 202 -12.24 -5.07 6.03
CA GLN A 202 -12.73 -4.76 4.68
C GLN A 202 -14.08 -4.02 4.70
N GLY A 203 -14.57 -3.61 5.87
CA GLY A 203 -15.85 -2.90 6.02
C GLY A 203 -17.09 -3.80 5.99
N GLY A 204 -16.94 -5.12 6.16
CA GLY A 204 -18.02 -6.09 6.29
C GLY A 204 -17.93 -6.92 7.58
N ASP A 205 -18.40 -8.17 7.55
CA ASP A 205 -18.16 -9.20 8.58
C ASP A 205 -18.22 -10.58 7.90
N LEU A 206 -17.98 -11.66 8.64
CA LEU A 206 -18.19 -13.02 8.13
C LEU A 206 -19.64 -13.18 7.62
N VAL A 207 -19.79 -13.86 6.48
CA VAL A 207 -21.10 -14.09 5.87
C VAL A 207 -22.02 -14.86 6.84
N THR A 208 -23.24 -14.36 6.99
CA THR A 208 -24.32 -15.09 7.65
C THR A 208 -25.29 -15.56 6.58
N ILE A 209 -25.60 -16.86 6.55
CA ILE A 209 -26.50 -17.46 5.56
C ILE A 209 -27.92 -17.44 6.12
N LEU A 210 -28.69 -16.41 5.74
CA LEU A 210 -30.08 -16.23 6.19
C LEU A 210 -31.12 -16.52 5.11
N ASP A 211 -30.69 -16.71 3.86
CA ASP A 211 -31.56 -16.89 2.71
C ASP A 211 -30.94 -17.82 1.65
N GLY A 212 -31.80 -18.39 0.81
CA GLY A 212 -31.40 -19.34 -0.23
C GLY A 212 -30.52 -18.72 -1.34
N GLN A 213 -30.62 -17.41 -1.60
CA GLN A 213 -29.73 -16.76 -2.56
C GLN A 213 -28.32 -16.60 -1.99
N THR A 214 -28.19 -16.22 -0.73
CA THR A 214 -26.90 -16.18 -0.04
C THR A 214 -26.26 -17.58 0.00
N ASN A 215 -27.03 -18.64 0.27
CA ASN A 215 -26.51 -20.00 0.24
C ASN A 215 -25.96 -20.38 -1.15
N LYS A 216 -26.69 -20.07 -2.23
CA LYS A 216 -26.25 -20.31 -3.61
C LYS A 216 -24.96 -19.57 -3.96
N ILE A 217 -24.83 -18.30 -3.55
CA ILE A 217 -23.61 -17.50 -3.76
C ILE A 217 -22.40 -18.13 -3.08
N VAL A 218 -22.56 -18.61 -1.84
CA VAL A 218 -21.48 -19.23 -1.06
C VAL A 218 -21.11 -20.61 -1.61
N ASP A 219 -22.10 -21.44 -1.97
CA ASP A 219 -21.86 -22.79 -2.50
C ASP A 219 -21.13 -22.77 -3.85
N GLY A 220 -21.43 -21.80 -4.72
CA GLY A 220 -20.77 -21.65 -6.02
C GLY A 220 -19.27 -21.30 -5.96
N LYS A 221 -18.70 -21.08 -4.77
CA LYS A 221 -17.30 -20.72 -4.55
C LYS A 221 -16.50 -21.78 -3.77
N LYS A 222 -17.08 -22.97 -3.52
CA LYS A 222 -16.44 -24.07 -2.78
C LYS A 222 -15.41 -24.89 -3.57
N ASN A 223 -15.06 -24.51 -4.81
CA ASN A 223 -14.10 -25.24 -5.65
C ASN A 223 -12.74 -24.55 -5.67
#